data_AF-A0A0Q8V617-F1
#
_entry.id   AF-A0A0Q8V617-F1
#
_cell.length_a   1.000
_cell.length_b   1.000
_cell.length_c   1.000
_cell.angle_alpha   90.00
_cell.angle_beta   90.00
_cell.angle_gamma   90.00
#
_symmetry.space_group_name_H-M   'P 1'
#
loop_
_entity.id
_entity.type
_entity.pdbx_description
1 polymer ?
#
loop_
_entity_poly.entity_id
_entity_poly.type
_entity_poly.pdbx_seq_one_letter_code
_entity_poly.pdbx_strand_id
1 'polypeptide(L)'
;MSANLYDLLDVDESASSDEIRASWKAAVADLDPTDRRFRAYSDAASVLLDDEKRAAYDAELIAAREAEAAEAAEAVPAPAPTATLAEEQPAAVPADAPAPVVPRAAPVGPPTWSLVVVGVAALAALVLAVVLLLQPGGKLFSDDSPKKVAEANARFEKAALSAEGAAERIVGPVFSYDYKTMDADLARSQEHLGTDMADKRAKIWPTLRADAEKQQLVVTAKAEGTALTRVSADGRTATVLVFLVQESTSKGVKQTPLHNAISLDLKLKDGTSDDWIIEDACIQAGCNRPE
;
A
#
# COMPACT_ATOMS: atom_id res chain seq x y z
N MET A 1 5.30 -13.33 7.03
CA MET A 1 4.82 -13.80 5.72
C MET A 1 4.96 -12.64 4.76
N SER A 2 5.91 -12.71 3.83
CA SER A 2 6.00 -11.77 2.72
C SER A 2 4.76 -11.96 1.84
N ALA A 3 4.08 -10.88 1.47
CA ALA A 3 2.88 -10.95 0.64
C ALA A 3 3.22 -11.55 -0.74
N ASN A 4 2.73 -12.77 -1.01
CA ASN A 4 2.80 -13.41 -2.31
C ASN A 4 1.77 -12.74 -3.25
N LEU A 5 2.10 -12.59 -4.55
CA LEU A 5 1.18 -12.04 -5.54
C LEU A 5 -0.04 -12.95 -5.75
N TYR A 6 0.15 -14.27 -5.59
CA TYR A 6 -0.93 -15.26 -5.61
C TYR A 6 -1.88 -15.09 -4.43
N ASP A 7 -1.35 -14.87 -3.22
CA ASP A 7 -2.15 -14.58 -2.02
C ASP A 7 -2.91 -13.26 -2.15
N LEU A 8 -2.31 -12.25 -2.82
CA LEU A 8 -2.97 -10.96 -3.01
C LEU A 8 -4.22 -11.08 -3.89
N LEU A 9 -4.22 -11.98 -4.87
CA LEU A 9 -5.38 -12.26 -5.72
C LEU A 9 -6.21 -13.45 -5.21
N ASP A 10 -5.91 -14.01 -4.03
CA ASP A 10 -6.59 -15.18 -3.46
C ASP A 10 -6.69 -16.35 -4.45
N VAL A 11 -5.58 -16.65 -5.15
CA VAL A 11 -5.47 -17.73 -6.13
C VAL A 11 -4.27 -18.63 -5.81
N ASP A 12 -4.35 -19.90 -6.22
CA ASP A 12 -3.25 -20.85 -6.07
C ASP A 12 -2.12 -20.59 -7.10
N GLU A 13 -0.88 -20.97 -6.78
CA GLU A 13 0.27 -20.80 -7.69
C GLU A 13 0.11 -21.60 -9.00
N SER A 14 -0.67 -22.68 -8.97
CA SER A 14 -1.02 -23.49 -10.13
C SER A 14 -2.22 -22.96 -10.94
N ALA A 15 -2.84 -21.85 -10.52
CA ALA A 15 -4.02 -21.30 -11.18
C ALA A 15 -3.77 -20.97 -12.66
N SER A 16 -4.74 -21.30 -13.51
CA SER A 16 -4.71 -20.93 -14.92
C SER A 16 -4.84 -19.41 -15.12
N SER A 17 -4.38 -18.90 -16.26
CA SER A 17 -4.52 -17.47 -16.60
C SER A 17 -5.98 -17.00 -16.65
N ASP A 18 -6.91 -17.92 -16.92
CA ASP A 18 -8.35 -17.64 -16.89
C ASP A 18 -8.88 -17.49 -15.45
N GLU A 19 -8.41 -18.31 -14.51
CA GLU A 19 -8.74 -18.20 -13.08
C GLU A 19 -8.16 -16.92 -12.47
N ILE A 20 -6.91 -16.59 -12.80
CA ILE A 20 -6.26 -15.33 -12.37
C ILE A 20 -7.04 -14.12 -12.89
N ARG A 21 -7.45 -14.15 -14.17
CA ARG A 21 -8.23 -13.06 -14.76
C ARG A 21 -9.62 -12.95 -14.13
N ALA A 22 -10.24 -14.08 -13.79
CA ALA A 22 -11.53 -14.11 -13.12
C ALA A 22 -11.44 -13.55 -11.69
N SER A 23 -10.42 -13.95 -10.93
CA SER A 23 -10.20 -13.47 -9.57
C SER A 23 -9.89 -11.97 -9.55
N TRP A 24 -8.99 -11.50 -10.42
CA TRP A 24 -8.70 -10.07 -10.56
C TRP A 24 -9.96 -9.25 -10.87
N LYS A 25 -10.78 -9.69 -11.83
CA LYS A 25 -12.05 -9.02 -12.17
C LYS A 25 -13.00 -8.95 -10.98
N ALA A 26 -13.10 -10.00 -10.18
CA ALA A 26 -13.91 -10.02 -8.98
C ALA A 26 -13.35 -9.06 -7.90
N ALA A 27 -12.04 -9.07 -7.69
CA ALA A 27 -11.35 -8.25 -6.69
C ALA A 27 -11.47 -6.73 -6.96
N VAL A 28 -11.54 -6.32 -8.24
CA VAL A 28 -11.64 -4.91 -8.63
C VAL A 28 -13.06 -4.42 -8.92
N ALA A 29 -14.06 -5.29 -8.95
CA ALA A 29 -15.41 -4.97 -9.43
C ALA A 29 -16.08 -3.80 -8.67
N ASP A 30 -15.86 -3.73 -7.36
CA ASP A 30 -16.45 -2.71 -6.48
C ASP A 30 -15.45 -1.61 -6.08
N LEU A 31 -14.27 -1.59 -6.69
CA LEU A 31 -13.21 -0.63 -6.35
C LEU A 31 -13.21 0.53 -7.34
N ASP A 32 -13.09 1.75 -6.79
CA ASP A 32 -12.83 2.92 -7.62
C ASP A 32 -11.42 2.80 -8.26
N PRO A 33 -11.22 3.17 -9.53
CA PRO A 33 -9.90 3.14 -10.18
C PRO A 33 -8.81 3.93 -9.46
N THR A 34 -9.19 4.91 -8.64
CA THR A 34 -8.27 5.68 -7.81
C THR A 34 -7.94 5.03 -6.47
N ASP A 35 -8.68 3.99 -6.05
CA ASP A 35 -8.47 3.24 -4.81
C ASP A 35 -7.08 2.54 -4.82
N ARG A 36 -6.41 2.58 -3.68
CA ARG A 36 -5.11 1.92 -3.46
C ARG A 36 -5.17 0.42 -3.73
N ARG A 37 -6.26 -0.24 -3.37
CA ARG A 37 -6.47 -1.69 -3.57
C ARG A 37 -6.60 -2.03 -5.05
N PHE A 38 -7.25 -1.15 -5.82
CA PHE A 38 -7.37 -1.32 -7.26
C PHE A 38 -5.99 -1.38 -7.92
N ARG A 39 -5.07 -0.48 -7.53
CA ARG A 39 -3.69 -0.49 -8.03
C ARG A 39 -2.94 -1.75 -7.62
N ALA A 40 -2.99 -2.11 -6.34
CA ALA A 40 -2.31 -3.32 -5.84
C ALA A 40 -2.77 -4.60 -6.57
N TYR A 41 -4.08 -4.79 -6.76
CA TYR A 41 -4.61 -5.94 -7.50
C TYR A 41 -4.26 -5.89 -9.00
N SER A 42 -4.26 -4.70 -9.60
CA SER A 42 -3.89 -4.53 -11.01
C SER A 42 -2.41 -4.79 -11.26
N ASP A 43 -1.53 -4.39 -10.34
CA ASP A 43 -0.09 -4.64 -10.41
C ASP A 43 0.20 -6.14 -10.30
N ALA A 44 -0.43 -6.84 -9.36
CA ALA A 44 -0.31 -8.30 -9.26
C ALA A 44 -0.83 -9.02 -10.50
N ALA A 45 -2.00 -8.63 -11.01
CA ALA A 45 -2.56 -9.20 -12.23
C ALA A 45 -1.65 -8.94 -13.45
N SER A 46 -0.97 -7.80 -13.51
CA SER A 46 -0.05 -7.47 -14.61
C SER A 46 1.20 -8.38 -14.69
N VAL A 47 1.58 -8.96 -13.55
CA VAL A 47 2.68 -9.94 -13.46
C VAL A 47 2.15 -11.35 -13.74
N LEU A 48 1.04 -11.73 -13.12
CA LEU A 48 0.52 -13.10 -13.17
C LEU A 48 -0.20 -13.45 -14.48
N LEU A 49 -0.66 -12.46 -15.26
CA LEU A 49 -1.27 -12.67 -16.58
C LEU A 49 -0.27 -12.59 -17.75
N ASP A 50 0.98 -12.23 -17.48
CA ASP A 50 2.06 -12.20 -18.46
C ASP A 50 2.94 -13.45 -18.28
N ASP A 51 2.97 -14.32 -19.29
CA ASP A 51 3.61 -15.65 -19.18
C ASP A 51 5.10 -15.56 -18.86
N GLU A 52 5.82 -14.58 -19.41
CA GLU A 52 7.26 -14.40 -19.18
C GLU A 52 7.53 -13.88 -17.76
N LYS A 53 6.77 -12.88 -17.32
CA LYS A 53 6.89 -12.33 -15.96
C LYS A 53 6.47 -13.34 -14.90
N ARG A 54 5.41 -14.11 -15.16
CA ARG A 54 4.96 -15.18 -14.27
C ARG A 54 6.04 -16.25 -14.14
N ALA A 55 6.63 -16.71 -15.24
CA ALA A 55 7.70 -17.70 -15.20
C ALA A 55 8.93 -17.19 -14.41
N ALA A 56 9.29 -15.92 -14.57
CA ALA A 56 10.36 -15.29 -13.78
C ALA A 56 10.01 -15.22 -12.29
N TYR A 57 8.77 -14.86 -11.96
CA TYR A 57 8.28 -14.81 -10.58
C TYR A 57 8.27 -16.19 -9.91
N ASP A 58 7.80 -17.22 -10.61
CA ASP A 58 7.75 -18.59 -10.11
C ASP A 58 9.17 -19.14 -9.88
N ALA A 59 10.12 -18.84 -10.78
CA ALA A 59 11.53 -19.19 -10.60
C ALA A 59 12.15 -18.52 -9.36
N GLU A 60 11.81 -17.26 -9.10
CA GLU A 60 12.25 -16.54 -7.89
C GLU A 60 11.64 -17.14 -6.61
N LEU A 61 10.37 -17.53 -6.63
CA LEU A 61 9.71 -18.20 -5.51
C LEU A 61 10.36 -19.55 -5.19
N ILE A 62 10.70 -20.33 -6.22
CA ILE A 62 11.42 -21.61 -6.05
C ILE A 62 12.80 -21.35 -5.44
N ALA A 63 13.57 -20.41 -5.98
CA ALA A 63 14.90 -20.07 -5.46
C ALA A 63 14.85 -19.56 -4.01
N ALA A 64 13.82 -18.78 -3.63
CA ALA A 64 13.62 -18.31 -2.27
C ALA A 64 13.34 -19.48 -1.30
N ARG A 65 12.47 -20.42 -1.68
CA ARG A 65 12.20 -21.64 -0.88
C ARG A 65 13.43 -22.53 -0.76
N GLU A 66 14.23 -22.65 -1.83
CA GLU A 66 15.49 -23.40 -1.80
C GLU A 66 16.52 -22.75 -0.87
N ALA A 67 16.62 -21.42 -0.88
CA ALA A 67 17.49 -20.68 0.03
C ALA A 67 17.04 -20.82 1.50
N GLU A 68 15.74 -20.69 1.77
CA GLU A 68 15.17 -20.88 3.11
C GLU A 68 15.34 -22.34 3.59
N ALA A 69 15.18 -23.32 2.71
CA ALA A 69 15.42 -24.72 3.01
C ALA A 69 16.91 -25.02 3.28
N ALA A 70 17.83 -24.37 2.56
CA ALA A 70 19.27 -24.49 2.80
C ALA A 70 19.68 -23.89 4.16
N GLU A 71 19.14 -22.73 4.50
CA GLU A 71 19.36 -22.08 5.81
C GLU A 71 18.77 -22.92 6.95
N ALA A 72 17.58 -23.51 6.75
CA ALA A 72 16.97 -24.44 7.70
C ALA A 72 17.77 -25.74 7.85
N ALA A 73 18.37 -26.26 6.77
CA ALA A 73 19.21 -27.46 6.79
C ALA A 73 20.56 -27.23 7.50
N GLU A 74 21.09 -26.01 7.50
CA GLU A 74 22.31 -25.65 8.23
C GLU A 74 22.08 -25.55 9.76
N ALA A 75 20.83 -25.43 10.20
CA ALA A 75 20.43 -25.29 11.60
C ALA A 75 20.09 -26.60 12.34
N VAL A 76 20.17 -27.77 11.70
CA VAL A 76 19.85 -29.09 12.30
C VAL A 76 21.06 -30.04 12.35
N PRO A 77 21.38 -30.67 13.50
CA PRO A 77 22.35 -31.76 13.52
C PRO A 77 21.75 -33.00 12.83
N ALA A 78 22.56 -33.59 11.94
CA ALA A 78 22.18 -34.67 11.05
C ALA A 78 21.56 -35.92 11.73
N PRO A 79 20.52 -36.53 11.16
CA PRO A 79 20.27 -37.96 11.27
C PRO A 79 20.88 -38.71 10.07
N ALA A 80 21.40 -39.90 10.38
CA ALA A 80 22.11 -40.81 9.49
C ALA A 80 21.23 -41.39 8.35
N PRO A 81 21.85 -41.86 7.24
CA PRO A 81 21.16 -42.24 6.02
C PRO A 81 20.71 -43.70 6.04
N THR A 82 19.64 -44.03 5.32
CA THR A 82 19.38 -45.41 4.88
C THR A 82 18.95 -45.43 3.42
N ALA A 83 19.54 -46.38 2.70
CA ALA A 83 19.74 -46.44 1.27
C ALA A 83 18.51 -46.85 0.44
N THR A 84 18.41 -46.20 -0.73
CA THR A 84 18.31 -46.76 -2.10
C THR A 84 17.73 -48.15 -2.30
N LEU A 85 16.75 -48.26 -3.22
CA LEU A 85 16.76 -49.24 -4.32
C LEU A 85 16.00 -48.65 -5.53
N ALA A 86 16.73 -48.51 -6.64
CA ALA A 86 16.22 -48.28 -7.98
C ALA A 86 15.87 -49.63 -8.62
N GLU A 87 14.91 -49.68 -9.56
CA GLU A 87 15.12 -50.38 -10.83
C GLU A 87 14.08 -49.95 -11.88
N GLU A 88 14.52 -49.98 -13.13
CA GLU A 88 14.00 -49.37 -14.35
C GLU A 88 13.45 -50.48 -15.29
N GLN A 89 12.69 -50.06 -16.32
CA GLN A 89 12.41 -50.76 -17.62
C GLN A 89 11.26 -51.81 -17.73
N PRO A 90 10.71 -52.10 -18.94
CA PRO A 90 10.12 -51.20 -19.96
C PRO A 90 8.88 -51.80 -20.72
N ALA A 91 8.35 -51.03 -21.70
CA ALA A 91 7.68 -51.44 -22.96
C ALA A 91 6.14 -51.74 -23.06
N ALA A 92 5.51 -50.94 -23.94
CA ALA A 92 4.44 -51.14 -24.96
C ALA A 92 3.75 -52.53 -25.12
N VAL A 93 2.50 -52.71 -25.61
CA VAL A 93 1.75 -52.12 -26.75
C VAL A 93 0.19 -52.36 -26.56
N PRO A 94 -0.77 -52.21 -27.54
CA PRO A 94 -2.08 -51.56 -27.34
C PRO A 94 -3.33 -52.49 -27.47
N ALA A 95 -4.54 -51.99 -27.19
CA ALA A 95 -5.84 -52.50 -27.71
C ALA A 95 -6.95 -51.51 -27.28
N ASP A 96 -7.48 -50.66 -28.16
CA ASP A 96 -8.61 -50.90 -29.09
C ASP A 96 -9.94 -51.29 -28.41
N ALA A 97 -10.87 -50.32 -28.31
CA ALA A 97 -12.33 -50.48 -28.19
C ALA A 97 -13.04 -49.11 -28.25
N PRO A 98 -14.31 -49.02 -28.70
CA PRO A 98 -14.75 -48.01 -29.67
C PRO A 98 -15.48 -46.78 -29.13
N ALA A 99 -15.52 -45.75 -29.96
CA ALA A 99 -16.13 -44.43 -29.74
C ALA A 99 -17.67 -44.46 -29.59
N PRO A 100 -18.26 -43.57 -28.76
CA PRO A 100 -19.68 -43.23 -28.85
C PRO A 100 -19.93 -42.22 -29.99
N VAL A 101 -20.91 -42.54 -30.83
CA VAL A 101 -21.41 -41.66 -31.90
C VAL A 101 -22.22 -40.52 -31.27
N VAL A 102 -21.74 -39.28 -31.40
CA VAL A 102 -22.49 -38.06 -31.05
C VAL A 102 -22.98 -37.40 -32.35
N PRO A 103 -24.27 -37.04 -32.48
CA PRO A 103 -24.75 -36.36 -33.68
C PRO A 103 -24.20 -34.94 -33.79
N ARG A 104 -23.66 -34.63 -34.97
CA ARG A 104 -23.02 -33.37 -35.34
C ARG A 104 -24.08 -32.28 -35.54
N ALA A 105 -24.13 -31.30 -34.64
CA ALA A 105 -24.87 -30.07 -34.86
C ALA A 105 -24.13 -29.20 -35.90
N ALA A 106 -24.85 -28.64 -36.87
CA ALA A 106 -24.30 -27.77 -37.90
C ALA A 106 -23.88 -26.41 -37.30
N PRO A 107 -22.72 -25.84 -37.68
CA PRO A 107 -22.34 -24.50 -37.24
C PRO A 107 -23.15 -23.44 -38.00
N VAL A 108 -24.01 -22.74 -37.29
CA VAL A 108 -24.59 -21.47 -37.75
C VAL A 108 -23.55 -20.39 -37.53
N GLY A 109 -22.88 -19.94 -38.60
CA GLY A 109 -21.88 -18.88 -38.53
C GLY A 109 -22.50 -17.52 -38.14
N PRO A 110 -21.82 -16.71 -37.31
CA PRO A 110 -22.32 -15.39 -36.95
C PRO A 110 -22.30 -14.44 -38.17
N PRO A 111 -23.27 -13.52 -38.28
CA PRO A 111 -23.42 -12.64 -39.43
C PRO A 111 -22.26 -11.62 -39.54
N THR A 112 -21.89 -11.29 -40.78
CA THR A 112 -20.67 -10.54 -41.16
C THR A 112 -20.60 -9.09 -40.68
N TRP A 113 -21.66 -8.53 -40.08
CA TRP A 113 -21.66 -7.15 -39.55
C TRP A 113 -20.93 -7.03 -38.20
N SER A 114 -20.75 -8.12 -37.45
CA SER A 114 -19.99 -8.12 -36.18
C SER A 114 -18.48 -7.86 -36.36
N LEU A 115 -17.92 -8.08 -37.55
CA LEU A 115 -16.49 -7.86 -37.80
C LEU A 115 -16.12 -6.38 -37.91
N VAL A 116 -17.05 -5.53 -38.37
CA VAL A 116 -16.83 -4.09 -38.51
C VAL A 116 -16.83 -3.41 -37.14
N VAL A 117 -17.72 -3.83 -36.22
CA VAL A 117 -17.80 -3.29 -34.86
C VAL A 117 -16.59 -3.72 -34.01
N VAL A 118 -16.15 -4.97 -34.13
CA VAL A 118 -14.92 -5.46 -33.45
C VAL A 118 -13.67 -4.75 -33.98
N GLY A 119 -13.60 -4.49 -35.30
CA GLY A 119 -12.47 -3.76 -35.89
C GLY A 119 -12.33 -2.33 -35.37
N VAL A 120 -13.44 -1.61 -35.21
CA VAL A 120 -13.44 -0.23 -34.67
C VAL A 120 -13.11 -0.22 -33.17
N ALA A 121 -13.63 -1.17 -32.39
CA ALA A 121 -13.31 -1.30 -30.97
C ALA A 121 -11.84 -1.65 -30.72
N ALA A 122 -11.26 -2.55 -31.54
CA ALA A 122 -9.84 -2.91 -31.47
C ALA A 122 -8.94 -1.72 -31.80
N LEU A 123 -9.29 -0.93 -32.83
CA LEU A 123 -8.57 0.30 -33.17
C LEU A 123 -8.68 1.35 -32.06
N ALA A 124 -9.85 1.53 -31.45
CA ALA A 124 -10.03 2.46 -30.33
C ALA A 124 -9.23 2.02 -29.09
N ALA A 125 -9.19 0.73 -28.77
CA ALA A 125 -8.39 0.19 -27.67
C ALA A 125 -6.88 0.36 -27.92
N LEU A 126 -6.44 0.16 -29.17
CA LEU A 126 -5.03 0.30 -29.54
C LEU A 126 -4.58 1.77 -29.53
N VAL A 127 -5.45 2.70 -29.97
CA VAL A 127 -5.22 4.14 -29.84
C VAL A 127 -5.19 4.56 -28.37
N LEU A 128 -6.10 4.05 -27.54
CA LEU A 128 -6.09 4.32 -26.10
C LEU A 128 -4.82 3.80 -25.43
N ALA A 129 -4.38 2.59 -25.76
CA ALA A 129 -3.13 2.02 -25.26
C ALA A 129 -1.91 2.87 -25.65
N VAL A 130 -1.85 3.33 -26.92
CA VAL A 130 -0.78 4.21 -27.40
C VAL A 130 -0.83 5.58 -26.71
N VAL A 131 -2.02 6.15 -26.50
CA VAL A 131 -2.18 7.42 -25.78
C VAL A 131 -1.73 7.29 -24.32
N LEU A 132 -2.06 6.19 -23.63
CA LEU A 132 -1.62 5.91 -22.26
C LEU A 132 -0.10 5.72 -22.18
N LEU A 133 0.52 5.08 -23.19
CA LEU A 133 1.97 4.90 -23.29
C LEU A 133 2.74 6.20 -23.56
N LEU A 134 2.11 7.18 -24.22
CA LEU A 134 2.73 8.45 -24.58
C LEU A 134 2.53 9.54 -23.51
N GLN A 135 1.80 9.27 -22.41
CA GLN A 135 1.64 10.25 -21.33
C GLN A 135 2.95 10.39 -20.53
N PRO A 136 3.40 11.63 -20.25
CA PRO A 136 4.54 11.86 -19.36
C PRO A 136 4.20 11.33 -17.95
N GLY A 137 4.91 10.28 -17.53
CA GLY A 137 4.67 9.58 -16.26
C GLY A 137 4.02 8.18 -16.40
N GLY A 138 3.61 7.77 -17.60
CA GLY A 138 3.05 6.44 -17.88
C GLY A 138 4.09 5.31 -17.88
N LYS A 139 4.69 5.01 -16.72
CA LYS A 139 5.53 3.81 -16.54
C LYS A 139 4.65 2.61 -16.15
N LEU A 140 3.79 2.15 -17.06
CA LEU A 140 3.09 0.86 -16.88
C LEU A 140 4.02 -0.36 -17.01
N PHE A 141 5.24 -0.12 -17.49
CA PHE A 141 6.31 -1.11 -17.59
C PHE A 141 7.58 -0.46 -17.00
N SER A 142 7.78 -0.56 -15.69
CA SER A 142 9.14 -0.37 -15.15
C SER A 142 9.90 -1.69 -15.34
N ASP A 143 11.18 -1.61 -15.70
CA ASP A 143 12.09 -2.77 -15.73
C ASP A 143 12.41 -3.30 -14.31
N ASP A 144 11.58 -2.98 -13.31
CA ASP A 144 11.77 -3.47 -11.96
C ASP A 144 11.32 -4.92 -11.89
N SER A 145 12.18 -5.77 -11.33
CA SER A 145 11.82 -7.17 -11.11
C SER A 145 10.62 -7.28 -10.14
N PRO A 146 9.79 -8.33 -10.24
CA PRO A 146 8.66 -8.56 -9.34
C PRO A 146 9.03 -8.45 -7.85
N LYS A 147 10.20 -8.97 -7.46
CA LYS A 147 10.75 -8.80 -6.10
C LYS A 147 10.89 -7.34 -5.68
N LYS A 148 11.39 -6.46 -6.56
CA LYS A 148 11.51 -5.02 -6.25
C LYS A 148 10.14 -4.37 -6.05
N VAL A 149 9.14 -4.77 -6.83
CA VAL A 149 7.76 -4.28 -6.67
C VAL A 149 7.17 -4.76 -5.34
N ALA A 150 7.30 -6.05 -5.02
CA ALA A 150 6.83 -6.61 -3.75
C ALA A 150 7.53 -5.95 -2.54
N GLU A 151 8.85 -5.75 -2.60
CA GLU A 151 9.60 -5.06 -1.55
C GLU A 151 9.22 -3.58 -1.44
N ALA A 152 8.91 -2.91 -2.55
CA ALA A 152 8.43 -1.52 -2.53
C ALA A 152 7.05 -1.43 -1.90
N ASN A 153 6.14 -2.35 -2.23
CA ASN A 153 4.80 -2.42 -1.64
C ASN A 153 4.85 -2.71 -0.14
N ALA A 154 5.67 -3.67 0.29
CA ALA A 154 5.85 -3.96 1.72
C ALA A 154 6.46 -2.77 2.48
N ARG A 155 7.43 -2.07 1.88
CA ARG A 155 7.99 -0.82 2.44
C ARG A 155 6.93 0.27 2.53
N PHE A 156 6.13 0.43 1.49
CA PHE A 156 5.03 1.40 1.46
C PHE A 156 4.00 1.12 2.56
N GLU A 157 3.52 -0.11 2.67
CA GLU A 157 2.54 -0.50 3.70
C GLU A 157 3.08 -0.29 5.12
N LYS A 158 4.33 -0.68 5.36
CA LYS A 158 4.99 -0.45 6.64
C LYS A 158 5.13 1.04 6.96
N ALA A 159 5.58 1.85 5.99
CA ALA A 159 5.72 3.28 6.16
C ALA A 159 4.37 3.96 6.39
N ALA A 160 3.32 3.53 5.68
CA ALA A 160 1.96 4.00 5.83
C ALA A 160 1.44 3.80 7.26
N LEU A 161 1.45 2.56 7.75
CA LEU A 161 0.99 2.21 9.09
C LEU A 161 1.81 2.90 10.18
N SER A 162 3.13 2.98 9.99
CA SER A 162 4.05 3.67 10.90
C SER A 162 3.72 5.17 10.99
N ALA A 163 3.54 5.83 9.85
CA ALA A 163 3.22 7.26 9.77
C ALA A 163 1.84 7.59 10.35
N GLU A 164 0.80 6.80 10.02
CA GLU A 164 -0.55 6.98 10.57
C GLU A 164 -0.58 6.81 12.09
N GLY A 165 0.05 5.75 12.59
CA GLY A 165 0.16 5.52 14.03
C GLY A 165 0.99 6.59 14.75
N ALA A 166 2.04 7.11 14.12
CA ALA A 166 2.80 8.23 14.67
C ALA A 166 1.97 9.51 14.71
N ALA A 167 1.24 9.84 13.63
CA ALA A 167 0.34 10.99 13.58
C ALA A 167 -0.66 10.97 14.75
N GLU A 168 -1.29 9.83 14.99
CA GLU A 168 -2.25 9.64 16.09
C GLU A 168 -1.61 9.94 17.46
N ARG A 169 -0.41 9.41 17.71
CA ARG A 169 0.31 9.59 18.98
C ARG A 169 0.82 11.00 19.19
N ILE A 170 1.23 11.70 18.14
CA ILE A 170 1.84 13.04 18.21
C ILE A 170 0.80 14.14 18.50
N VAL A 171 -0.47 13.92 18.11
CA VAL A 171 -1.52 14.95 18.21
C VAL A 171 -1.72 15.45 19.64
N GLY A 172 -1.80 14.54 20.61
CA GLY A 172 -1.95 14.91 22.01
C GLY A 172 -0.79 15.79 22.52
N PRO A 173 0.47 15.30 22.45
CA PRO A 173 1.66 16.06 22.83
C PRO A 173 1.78 17.43 22.17
N VAL A 174 1.45 17.55 20.87
CA VAL A 174 1.67 18.79 20.09
C VAL A 174 0.52 19.78 20.19
N PHE A 175 -0.73 19.34 20.26
CA PHE A 175 -1.90 20.25 20.20
C PHE A 175 -2.61 20.45 21.55
N SER A 176 -2.11 19.84 22.63
CA SER A 176 -2.61 20.07 24.00
C SER A 176 -1.72 21.04 24.77
N TYR A 177 -2.34 21.86 25.62
CA TYR A 177 -1.64 22.77 26.53
C TYR A 177 -2.51 23.16 27.74
N ASP A 178 -1.87 23.47 28.85
CA ASP A 178 -2.51 23.99 30.06
C ASP A 178 -1.81 25.30 30.46
N TYR A 179 -2.60 26.32 30.77
CA TYR A 179 -2.09 27.63 31.20
C TYR A 179 -1.11 27.55 32.39
N LYS A 180 -1.14 26.48 33.19
CA LYS A 180 -0.21 26.24 34.31
C LYS A 180 1.12 25.61 33.89
N THR A 181 1.18 24.97 32.74
CA THR A 181 2.34 24.18 32.28
C THR A 181 2.86 24.61 30.91
N MET A 182 2.54 25.82 30.46
CA MET A 182 2.86 26.33 29.13
C MET A 182 4.32 26.15 28.71
N ASP A 183 5.30 26.27 29.61
CA ASP A 183 6.71 26.04 29.26
C ASP A 183 7.00 24.55 28.99
N ALA A 184 6.50 23.66 29.85
CA ALA A 184 6.65 22.21 29.67
C ALA A 184 5.86 21.71 28.45
N ASP A 185 4.70 22.30 28.18
CA ASP A 185 3.88 21.97 27.01
C ASP A 185 4.55 22.38 25.70
N LEU A 186 5.24 23.52 25.68
CA LEU A 186 6.06 23.91 24.52
C LEU A 186 7.19 22.91 24.30
N ALA A 187 7.98 22.63 25.34
CA ALA A 187 9.11 21.71 25.24
C ALA A 187 8.68 20.32 24.73
N ARG A 188 7.62 19.76 25.32
CA ARG A 188 7.03 18.50 24.87
C ARG A 188 6.58 18.57 23.41
N SER A 189 5.93 19.66 22.99
CA SER A 189 5.51 19.79 21.59
C SER A 189 6.71 19.81 20.64
N GLN A 190 7.81 20.48 21.01
CA GLN A 190 9.00 20.64 20.17
C GLN A 190 9.74 19.32 19.91
N GLU A 191 9.64 18.32 20.80
CA GLU A 191 10.22 16.99 20.60
C GLU A 191 9.66 16.26 19.36
N HIS A 192 8.49 16.67 18.89
CA HIS A 192 7.78 16.09 17.75
C HIS A 192 7.75 16.98 16.51
N LEU A 193 8.42 18.13 16.52
CA LEU A 193 8.42 19.08 15.42
C LEU A 193 9.80 19.11 14.73
N GLY A 194 9.79 19.20 13.40
CA GLY A 194 10.97 19.62 12.64
C GLY A 194 11.35 21.06 12.98
N THR A 195 12.60 21.43 12.72
CA THR A 195 13.19 22.72 13.13
C THR A 195 12.32 23.91 12.73
N ASP A 196 11.91 23.98 11.46
CA ASP A 196 11.13 25.11 10.95
C ASP A 196 9.75 25.20 11.61
N MET A 197 9.10 24.07 11.87
CA MET A 197 7.82 24.01 12.55
C MET A 197 7.93 24.35 14.04
N ALA A 198 9.00 23.88 14.70
CA ALA A 198 9.32 24.23 16.07
C ALA A 198 9.54 25.75 16.22
N ASP A 199 10.22 26.39 15.26
CA ASP A 199 10.44 27.83 15.22
C ASP A 199 9.13 28.61 14.99
N LYS A 200 8.29 28.17 14.03
CA LYS A 200 6.95 28.74 13.82
C LYS A 200 6.13 28.69 15.11
N ARG A 201 6.16 27.54 15.81
CA ARG A 201 5.46 27.32 17.08
C ARG A 201 5.99 28.25 18.18
N ALA A 202 7.30 28.34 18.35
CA ALA A 202 7.93 29.19 19.34
C ALA A 202 7.57 30.68 19.14
N LYS A 203 7.43 31.13 17.89
CA LYS A 203 7.03 32.52 17.58
C LYS A 203 5.60 32.86 18.01
N ILE A 204 4.66 31.92 17.85
CA ILE A 204 3.25 32.15 18.24
C ILE A 204 2.99 31.92 19.73
N TRP A 205 3.86 31.15 20.40
CA TRP A 205 3.67 30.69 21.77
C TRP A 205 3.48 31.81 22.82
N PRO A 206 4.19 32.96 22.77
CA PRO A 206 3.99 34.03 23.75
C PRO A 206 2.58 34.61 23.72
N THR A 207 2.00 34.78 22.53
CA THR A 207 0.63 35.27 22.37
C THR A 207 -0.36 34.25 22.90
N LEU A 208 -0.17 32.98 22.54
CA LEU A 208 -1.00 31.88 23.03
C LEU A 208 -0.96 31.76 24.55
N ARG A 209 0.23 31.93 25.16
CA ARG A 209 0.42 31.94 26.62
C ARG A 209 -0.37 33.05 27.29
N ALA A 210 -0.25 34.29 26.81
CA ALA A 210 -0.96 35.42 27.38
C ALA A 210 -2.48 35.20 27.36
N ASP A 211 -3.01 34.67 26.26
CA ASP A 211 -4.42 34.34 26.13
C ASP A 211 -4.83 33.17 27.03
N ALA A 212 -4.01 32.11 27.09
CA ALA A 212 -4.27 30.95 27.94
C ALA A 212 -4.29 31.32 29.43
N GLU A 213 -3.35 32.15 29.90
CA GLU A 213 -3.31 32.63 31.29
C GLU A 213 -4.53 33.50 31.62
N LYS A 214 -4.87 34.44 30.74
CA LYS A 214 -6.03 35.33 30.91
C LYS A 214 -7.36 34.56 31.00
N GLN A 215 -7.48 33.49 30.23
CA GLN A 215 -8.70 32.67 30.19
C GLN A 215 -8.62 31.44 31.11
N GLN A 216 -7.49 31.20 31.78
CA GLN A 216 -7.21 29.95 32.50
C GLN A 216 -7.53 28.74 31.61
N LEU A 217 -7.05 28.78 30.37
CA LEU A 217 -7.41 27.86 29.31
C LEU A 217 -6.64 26.54 29.48
N VAL A 218 -7.37 25.44 29.40
CA VAL A 218 -6.82 24.08 29.28
C VAL A 218 -7.37 23.50 27.99
N VAL A 219 -6.50 23.04 27.10
CA VAL A 219 -6.84 22.40 25.83
C VAL A 219 -6.25 21.00 25.80
N THR A 220 -7.10 20.01 25.52
CA THR A 220 -6.71 18.63 25.27
C THR A 220 -7.11 18.26 23.85
N ALA A 221 -6.14 17.90 23.03
CA ALA A 221 -6.35 17.40 21.69
C ALA A 221 -6.21 15.87 21.67
N LYS A 222 -7.07 15.21 20.90
CA LYS A 222 -7.03 13.77 20.65
C LYS A 222 -7.29 13.52 19.18
N ALA A 223 -6.57 12.58 18.58
CA ALA A 223 -6.94 12.06 17.27
C ALA A 223 -8.17 11.15 17.43
N GLU A 224 -9.20 11.38 16.62
CA GLU A 224 -10.37 10.50 16.48
C GLU A 224 -10.21 9.54 15.30
N GLY A 225 -9.34 9.90 14.34
CA GLY A 225 -8.97 9.04 13.23
C GLY A 225 -7.85 9.66 12.39
N THR A 226 -7.18 8.81 11.61
CA THR A 226 -6.13 9.22 10.68
C THR A 226 -6.42 8.63 9.29
N ALA A 227 -5.92 9.30 8.26
CA ALA A 227 -5.99 8.83 6.89
C ALA A 227 -4.74 9.27 6.14
N LEU A 228 -3.97 8.30 5.65
CA LEU A 228 -2.83 8.56 4.79
C LEU A 228 -3.28 9.14 3.45
N THR A 229 -2.70 10.28 3.07
CA THR A 229 -2.95 10.90 1.76
C THR A 229 -1.79 10.68 0.80
N ARG A 230 -0.55 10.62 1.31
CA ARG A 230 0.66 10.43 0.50
C ARG A 230 1.79 9.81 1.32
N VAL A 231 2.61 8.98 0.68
CA VAL A 231 3.93 8.54 1.17
C VAL A 231 4.93 8.70 0.02
N SER A 232 6.15 9.12 0.31
CA SER A 232 7.22 9.17 -0.70
C SER A 232 7.68 7.77 -1.10
N ALA A 233 8.25 7.64 -2.30
CA ALA A 233 8.72 6.35 -2.82
C ALA A 233 9.77 5.67 -1.91
N ASP A 234 10.55 6.45 -1.16
CA ASP A 234 11.53 5.96 -0.18
C ASP A 234 10.93 5.62 1.19
N GLY A 235 9.63 5.89 1.41
CA GLY A 235 8.94 5.66 2.67
C GLY A 235 9.36 6.57 3.82
N ARG A 236 10.11 7.65 3.55
CA ARG A 236 10.68 8.53 4.60
C ARG A 236 9.89 9.79 4.88
N THR A 237 8.96 10.16 4.00
CA THR A 237 8.04 11.27 4.20
C THR A 237 6.61 10.83 3.92
N ALA A 238 5.67 11.37 4.67
CA ALA A 238 4.25 11.07 4.53
C ALA A 238 3.40 12.32 4.76
N THR A 239 2.23 12.37 4.14
CA THR A 239 1.19 13.34 4.49
C THR A 239 0.03 12.55 5.06
N VAL A 240 -0.38 12.88 6.29
CA VAL A 240 -1.47 12.22 7.01
C VAL A 240 -2.53 13.25 7.36
N LEU A 241 -3.76 13.00 6.95
CA LEU A 241 -4.92 13.74 7.43
C LEU A 241 -5.32 13.18 8.79
N VAL A 242 -5.40 14.03 9.80
CA VAL A 242 -5.84 13.68 11.15
C VAL A 242 -7.17 14.37 11.42
N PHE A 243 -8.18 13.57 11.76
CA PHE A 243 -9.41 14.06 12.37
C PHE A 243 -9.18 14.13 13.87
N LEU A 244 -9.31 15.31 14.46
CA LEU A 244 -9.05 15.53 15.87
C LEU A 244 -10.22 16.22 16.55
N VAL A 245 -10.34 15.95 17.84
CA VAL A 245 -11.22 16.67 18.75
C VAL A 245 -10.37 17.46 19.73
N GLN A 246 -10.74 18.72 19.95
CA GLN A 246 -10.18 19.56 21.00
C GLN A 246 -11.23 19.83 22.06
N GLU A 247 -10.99 19.28 23.24
CA GLU A 247 -11.73 19.58 24.45
C GLU A 247 -11.06 20.77 25.13
N SER A 248 -11.83 21.81 25.47
CA SER A 248 -11.26 22.96 26.19
C SER A 248 -12.08 23.36 27.40
N THR A 249 -11.38 23.87 28.41
CA THR A 249 -11.96 24.45 29.62
C THR A 249 -11.42 25.86 29.77
N SER A 250 -12.29 26.85 29.93
CA SER A 250 -11.94 28.25 30.16
C SER A 250 -12.56 28.69 31.48
N LYS A 251 -11.74 29.21 32.41
CA LYS A 251 -12.14 29.62 33.76
C LYS A 251 -12.99 28.57 34.50
N GLY A 252 -12.63 27.29 34.34
CA GLY A 252 -13.34 26.16 34.94
C GLY A 252 -14.64 25.74 34.23
N VAL A 253 -15.03 26.42 33.14
CA VAL A 253 -16.22 26.08 32.34
C VAL A 253 -15.80 25.28 31.12
N LYS A 254 -16.33 24.05 31.01
CA LYS A 254 -16.15 23.20 29.82
C LYS A 254 -16.79 23.87 28.61
N GLN A 255 -16.04 23.96 27.52
CA GLN A 255 -16.51 24.47 26.24
C GLN A 255 -17.08 23.32 25.39
N THR A 256 -17.78 23.70 24.32
CA THR A 256 -18.18 22.70 23.31
C THR A 256 -16.93 22.14 22.63
N PRO A 257 -16.77 20.80 22.53
CA PRO A 257 -15.64 20.22 21.81
C PRO A 257 -15.59 20.69 20.36
N LEU A 258 -14.39 21.00 19.88
CA LEU A 258 -14.17 21.42 18.51
C LEU A 258 -13.60 20.24 17.71
N HIS A 259 -14.33 19.81 16.68
CA HIS A 259 -13.87 18.78 15.75
C HIS A 259 -13.27 19.45 14.52
N ASN A 260 -12.03 19.10 14.19
CA ASN A 260 -11.31 19.63 13.04
C ASN A 260 -10.57 18.52 12.30
N ALA A 261 -10.20 18.80 11.05
CA ALA A 261 -9.25 17.98 10.32
C ALA A 261 -7.98 18.79 10.02
N ILE A 262 -6.82 18.18 10.20
CA ILE A 262 -5.52 18.78 9.89
C ILE A 262 -4.69 17.83 9.04
N SER A 263 -4.01 18.35 8.03
CA SER A 263 -2.99 17.61 7.29
C SER A 263 -1.65 17.83 7.95
N LEU A 264 -0.97 16.74 8.30
CA LEU A 264 0.38 16.71 8.86
C LEU A 264 1.35 16.20 7.81
N ASP A 265 2.36 17.00 7.50
CA ASP A 265 3.52 16.55 6.75
C ASP A 265 4.53 15.98 7.74
N LEU A 266 4.77 14.68 7.61
CA LEU A 266 5.64 13.90 8.49
C LEU A 266 6.94 13.54 7.79
N LYS A 267 8.02 13.54 8.56
CA LYS A 267 9.33 13.04 8.16
C LYS A 267 9.85 12.04 9.18
N LEU A 268 10.33 10.91 8.71
CA LEU A 268 10.99 9.91 9.53
C LEU A 268 12.40 10.39 9.90
N LYS A 269 12.75 10.40 11.18
CA LYS A 269 14.10 10.79 11.62
C LYS A 269 15.15 9.86 11.03
N ASP A 270 16.30 10.43 10.71
CA ASP A 270 17.42 9.67 10.15
C ASP A 270 17.92 8.60 11.12
N GLY A 271 18.16 7.40 10.60
CA GLY A 271 18.58 6.25 11.41
C GLY A 271 17.46 5.57 12.22
N THR A 272 16.21 6.00 12.09
CA THR A 272 15.06 5.40 12.80
C THR A 272 14.11 4.67 11.86
N SER A 273 13.24 3.81 12.41
CA SER A 273 12.20 3.07 11.65
C SER A 273 10.77 3.53 11.93
N ASP A 274 10.56 4.32 12.99
CA ASP A 274 9.24 4.64 13.54
C ASP A 274 9.18 5.98 14.31
N ASP A 275 10.26 6.76 14.34
CA ASP A 275 10.28 8.09 14.96
C ASP A 275 10.02 9.18 13.92
N TRP A 276 8.76 9.60 13.84
CA TRP A 276 8.29 10.62 12.91
C TRP A 276 8.17 11.98 13.61
N ILE A 277 8.49 13.03 12.87
CA ILE A 277 8.30 14.42 13.28
C ILE A 277 7.42 15.15 12.28
N ILE A 278 6.73 16.19 12.75
CA ILE A 278 5.92 17.08 11.93
C ILE A 278 6.82 18.17 11.35
N GLU A 279 6.98 18.17 10.03
CA GLU A 279 7.68 19.22 9.28
C GLU A 279 6.73 20.39 8.96
N ASP A 280 5.44 20.11 8.76
CA ASP A 280 4.42 21.16 8.57
C ASP A 280 3.02 20.66 8.98
N ALA A 281 2.12 21.60 9.28
CA ALA A 281 0.73 21.29 9.61
C ALA A 281 -0.23 22.34 9.03
N CYS A 282 -1.28 21.87 8.35
CA CYS A 282 -2.24 22.72 7.65
C CYS A 282 -3.69 22.29 7.96
N ILE A 283 -4.65 23.23 7.96
CA ILE A 283 -6.08 22.94 8.19
C ILE A 283 -6.81 22.56 6.88
N GLN A 284 -6.12 22.62 5.74
CA GLN A 284 -6.63 22.20 4.43
C GLN A 284 -5.83 21.02 3.88
N ALA A 285 -6.46 20.19 3.02
CA ALA A 285 -5.89 18.98 2.40
C ALA A 285 -4.78 19.24 1.36
N GLY A 286 -4.13 20.41 1.40
CA GLY A 286 -3.06 20.81 0.51
C GLY A 286 -2.10 21.73 1.24
N CYS A 287 -1.11 21.16 1.93
CA CYS A 287 0.07 21.93 2.29
C CYS A 287 0.81 22.28 0.99
N ASN A 288 1.00 23.58 0.73
CA ASN A 288 1.79 24.05 -0.40
C ASN A 288 3.24 23.62 -0.21
N ARG A 289 3.69 22.59 -0.94
CA ARG A 289 5.09 22.55 -1.35
C ARG A 289 5.22 23.21 -2.71
N PRO A 290 6.22 24.07 -2.93
CA PRO A 290 6.66 24.32 -4.30
C PRO A 290 7.09 22.98 -4.91
N GLU A 291 6.63 22.73 -6.15
CA GLU A 291 7.06 21.61 -6.98
C GLU A 291 8.58 21.58 -7.20
#